data_AF-A0A1N7QNT1-F1
#
_entry.id   AF-A0A1N7QNT1-F1
#
_cell.length_a   1.000
_cell.length_b   1.000
_cell.length_c   1.000
_cell.angle_alpha   90.00
_cell.angle_beta   90.00
_cell.angle_gamma   90.00
#
_symmetry.space_group_name_H-M   'P 1'
#
loop_
_entity.id
_entity.type
_entity.pdbx_description
1 polymer ?
#
loop_
_entity_poly.entity_id
_entity_poly.type
_entity_poly.pdbx_seq_one_letter_code
_entity_poly.pdbx_strand_id
1 'polypeptide(L)'
;MRKINERWWVGTELAYGTSKITPVSIDHFEGKNRIFEIKPEVFYSLAPQSRLKHFVSAEAFYLNQIGKDISGKYYDENDVYYSFSSADYKRTKYGLNINYSILLHKESSWFGFMPKIGFGIRQRNISYNNMRGREEEDAPRDGLPFDYHLNQQGSNLRFNFNVDMKFIFKF
;
A
#
# COMPACT_ATOMS: atom_id res chain seq x y z
N MET A 1 12.13 -13.83 -3.44
CA MET A 1 11.21 -14.99 -3.59
C MET A 1 12.02 -16.27 -3.58
N ARG A 2 11.48 -17.35 -3.01
CA ARG A 2 12.10 -18.67 -2.97
C ARG A 2 11.11 -19.74 -3.42
N LYS A 3 11.54 -20.58 -4.35
CA LYS A 3 10.80 -21.77 -4.78
C LYS A 3 10.88 -22.84 -3.67
N ILE A 4 9.75 -23.32 -3.20
CA ILE A 4 9.68 -24.44 -2.23
C ILE A 4 9.63 -25.77 -2.98
N ASN A 5 8.76 -25.85 -3.98
CA ASN A 5 8.64 -27.00 -4.88
C ASN A 5 8.22 -26.53 -6.28
N GLU A 6 7.86 -27.44 -7.17
CA GLU A 6 7.50 -27.11 -8.55
C GLU A 6 6.43 -26.03 -8.68
N ARG A 7 5.45 -26.03 -7.78
CA ARG A 7 4.27 -25.15 -7.84
C ARG A 7 4.30 -24.03 -6.81
N TRP A 8 4.85 -24.28 -5.62
CA TRP A 8 4.75 -23.35 -4.50
C TRP A 8 6.03 -22.53 -4.31
N TRP A 9 5.82 -21.22 -4.13
CA TRP A 9 6.87 -20.25 -3.85
C TRP A 9 6.44 -19.39 -2.68
N VAL A 10 7.41 -18.83 -1.99
CA VAL A 10 7.18 -17.87 -0.90
C VAL A 10 8.05 -16.64 -1.08
N GLY A 11 7.56 -15.52 -0.58
CA GLY A 11 8.25 -14.26 -0.59
C GLY A 11 7.82 -13.39 0.58
N THR A 12 8.65 -12.40 0.88
CA THR A 12 8.27 -11.33 1.78
C THR A 12 8.87 -10.06 1.23
N GLU A 13 8.08 -9.00 1.22
CA GLU A 13 8.54 -7.65 0.93
C GLU A 13 8.61 -6.85 2.22
N LEU A 14 9.62 -6.00 2.30
CA LEU A 14 9.81 -5.03 3.37
C LEU A 14 10.04 -3.67 2.71
N ALA A 15 9.31 -2.66 3.17
CA ALA A 15 9.50 -1.29 2.73
C ALA A 15 9.60 -0.36 3.92
N TYR A 16 10.48 0.63 3.78
CA TYR A 16 10.60 1.75 4.71
C TYR A 16 10.66 3.05 3.90
N GLY A 17 9.87 4.04 4.31
CA GLY A 17 9.81 5.34 3.64
C GLY A 17 9.88 6.48 4.65
N THR A 18 10.45 7.60 4.23
CA THR A 18 10.41 8.86 4.99
C THR A 18 10.30 10.05 4.05
N SER A 19 9.86 11.20 4.56
CA SER A 19 9.50 12.40 3.79
C SER A 19 10.61 13.00 2.89
N LYS A 20 11.85 12.52 2.98
CA LYS A 20 12.99 12.98 2.16
C LYS A 20 13.46 12.00 1.09
N ILE A 21 12.88 10.79 1.03
CA ILE A 21 13.36 9.71 0.16
C ILE A 21 12.59 9.65 -1.17
N THR A 22 11.37 10.20 -1.23
CA THR A 22 10.53 10.12 -2.42
C THR A 22 10.76 11.34 -3.33
N PRO A 23 11.25 11.17 -4.57
CA PRO A 23 11.52 12.29 -5.50
C PRO A 23 10.26 12.91 -6.12
N VAL A 24 9.08 12.38 -5.80
CA VAL A 24 7.78 12.85 -6.30
C VAL A 24 6.90 13.19 -5.10
N SER A 25 6.48 14.45 -4.98
CA SER A 25 5.49 14.87 -4.00
C SER A 25 4.10 14.49 -4.51
N ILE A 26 3.56 13.37 -4.03
CA ILE A 26 2.17 12.96 -4.30
C ILE A 26 1.26 13.37 -3.11
N ASP A 27 1.83 14.03 -2.09
CA ASP A 27 1.16 14.17 -0.80
C ASP A 27 0.21 15.37 -0.72
N HIS A 28 -0.98 15.09 -0.15
CA HIS A 28 -1.89 16.04 0.49
C HIS A 28 -1.49 16.32 1.96
N PHE A 29 -0.26 15.95 2.34
CA PHE A 29 0.30 16.09 3.67
C PHE A 29 1.72 16.63 3.62
N GLU A 30 1.96 17.79 4.22
CA GLU A 30 3.31 18.30 4.45
C GLU A 30 3.75 17.91 5.88
N GLY A 31 5.01 17.52 6.08
CA GLY A 31 5.55 17.25 7.42
C GLY A 31 6.53 16.07 7.51
N LYS A 32 6.90 15.70 8.74
CA LYS A 32 7.79 14.56 9.01
C LYS A 32 6.98 13.28 9.05
N ASN A 33 7.17 12.42 8.06
CA ASN A 33 6.44 11.17 7.94
C ASN A 33 7.41 9.99 7.85
N ARG A 34 7.03 8.86 8.44
CA ARG A 34 7.71 7.58 8.29
C ARG A 34 6.71 6.46 8.06
N ILE A 35 7.06 5.55 7.17
CA ILE A 35 6.24 4.40 6.78
C ILE A 35 7.08 3.15 6.93
N PHE A 36 6.50 2.11 7.49
CA PHE A 36 7.01 0.75 7.47
C PHE A 36 5.93 -0.17 6.92
N GLU A 37 6.29 -1.04 6.00
CA GLU A 37 5.38 -2.03 5.42
C GLU A 37 6.06 -3.39 5.30
N ILE A 38 5.29 -4.45 5.57
CA ILE A 38 5.69 -5.84 5.38
C ILE A 38 4.58 -6.58 4.63
N LYS A 39 4.96 -7.38 3.63
CA LYS A 39 4.04 -8.19 2.83
C LYS A 39 4.55 -9.62 2.63
N PRO A 40 4.26 -10.56 3.55
CA PRO A 40 4.45 -11.97 3.26
C PRO A 40 3.48 -12.44 2.17
N GLU A 41 3.98 -13.24 1.23
CA GLU A 41 3.21 -13.70 0.08
C GLU A 41 3.54 -15.16 -0.24
N VAL A 42 2.50 -15.95 -0.49
CA VAL A 42 2.59 -17.35 -0.93
C VAL A 42 2.05 -17.43 -2.35
N PHE A 43 2.83 -17.98 -3.27
CA PHE A 43 2.51 -18.06 -4.69
C PHE A 43 2.31 -19.49 -5.13
N TYR A 44 1.31 -19.69 -5.96
CA TYR A 44 1.02 -20.94 -6.67
C TYR A 44 1.22 -20.73 -8.17
N SER A 45 2.14 -21.50 -8.76
CA SER A 45 2.41 -21.48 -10.19
C SER A 45 1.35 -22.26 -10.95
N LEU A 46 0.62 -21.57 -11.83
CA LEU A 46 -0.42 -22.17 -12.67
C LEU A 46 0.18 -23.06 -13.76
N ALA A 47 1.30 -22.64 -14.34
CA ALA A 47 2.00 -23.33 -15.43
C ALA A 47 3.51 -23.46 -15.11
N PRO A 48 3.90 -24.40 -14.22
CA PRO A 48 5.27 -24.46 -13.69
C PRO A 48 6.35 -24.78 -14.74
N GLN A 49 5.96 -25.44 -15.85
CA GLN A 49 6.83 -25.82 -16.97
C GLN A 49 6.86 -24.77 -18.09
N SER A 50 6.00 -23.74 -18.03
CA SER A 50 5.98 -22.67 -19.03
C SER A 50 7.19 -21.74 -18.85
N ARG A 51 7.71 -21.24 -19.98
CA ARG A 51 8.70 -20.14 -19.99
C ARG A 51 8.11 -18.86 -19.38
N LEU A 52 6.83 -18.60 -19.65
CA LEU A 52 6.07 -17.53 -19.03
C LEU A 52 5.35 -18.08 -17.80
N LYS A 53 5.83 -17.75 -16.60
CA LYS A 53 5.24 -18.31 -15.37
C LYS A 53 4.13 -17.40 -14.87
N HIS A 54 2.93 -17.94 -14.81
CA HIS A 54 1.78 -17.29 -14.20
C HIS A 54 1.65 -17.76 -12.76
N PHE A 55 1.34 -16.83 -11.87
CA PHE A 55 1.11 -17.11 -10.46
C PHE A 55 -0.22 -16.54 -10.01
N VAL A 56 -0.90 -17.30 -9.16
CA VAL A 56 -1.91 -16.78 -8.23
C VAL A 56 -1.29 -16.79 -6.86
N SER A 57 -1.43 -15.72 -6.10
CA SER A 57 -0.84 -15.63 -4.76
C SER A 57 -1.81 -15.08 -3.73
N ALA A 58 -1.60 -15.50 -2.48
CA ALA A 58 -2.22 -14.92 -1.31
C ALA A 58 -1.16 -14.08 -0.60
N GLU A 59 -1.46 -12.80 -0.41
CA GLU A 59 -0.59 -11.82 0.22
C GLU A 59 -1.26 -11.28 1.46
N ALA A 60 -0.61 -11.41 2.62
CA ALA A 60 -0.97 -10.61 3.77
C ALA A 60 -0.10 -9.35 3.78
N PHE A 61 -0.65 -8.23 4.25
CA PHE A 61 0.12 -7.00 4.36
C PHE A 61 -0.15 -6.32 5.69
N TYR A 62 0.86 -5.62 6.17
CA TYR A 62 0.79 -4.71 7.30
C TYR A 62 1.60 -3.46 6.98
N LEU A 63 0.98 -2.30 7.15
CA LEU A 63 1.57 -0.98 6.99
C LEU A 63 1.33 -0.17 8.26
N ASN A 64 2.40 0.40 8.77
CA ASN A 64 2.38 1.38 9.84
C ASN A 64 2.96 2.70 9.33
N GLN A 65 2.24 3.78 9.56
CA GLN A 65 2.69 5.11 9.21
C GLN A 65 2.51 6.04 10.40
N ILE A 66 3.53 6.85 10.67
CA ILE A 66 3.54 7.83 11.74
C ILE A 66 4.03 9.16 11.17
N GLY A 67 3.23 10.19 11.35
CA GLY A 67 3.57 11.58 11.04
C GLY A 67 3.64 12.42 12.30
N LYS A 68 4.56 13.39 12.32
CA LYS A 68 4.63 14.44 13.34
C LYS A 68 4.58 15.80 12.67
N ASP A 69 3.89 16.73 13.31
CA ASP A 69 3.68 18.09 12.81
C ASP A 69 3.23 18.08 11.34
N ILE A 70 2.30 17.18 10.99
CA ILE A 70 1.77 17.13 9.63
C ILE A 70 0.69 18.19 9.46
N SER A 71 0.52 18.75 8.27
CA SER A 71 -0.62 19.60 7.89
C SER A 71 -1.39 18.96 6.75
N GLY A 72 -2.68 19.24 6.60
CA GLY A 72 -3.45 18.67 5.50
C GLY A 72 -4.95 18.74 5.69
N LYS A 73 -5.66 17.86 4.98
CA LYS A 73 -7.13 17.76 4.99
C LYS A 73 -7.58 16.33 5.25
N TYR A 74 -8.70 16.17 5.94
CA TYR A 74 -9.23 14.86 6.31
C TYR A 74 -10.75 14.89 6.51
N TYR A 75 -11.36 13.71 6.44
CA TYR A 75 -12.73 13.49 6.90
C TYR A 75 -12.69 12.98 8.33
N ASP A 76 -13.51 13.53 9.20
CA ASP A 76 -13.67 12.97 10.54
C ASP A 76 -14.57 11.72 10.54
N GLU A 77 -14.88 11.21 11.71
CA GLU A 77 -15.68 9.99 11.87
C GLU A 77 -17.15 10.17 11.48
N ASN A 78 -17.63 11.42 11.36
CA ASN A 78 -18.99 11.78 10.97
C ASN A 78 -19.07 12.19 9.48
N ASP A 79 -18.05 11.89 8.68
CA ASP A 79 -17.91 12.29 7.28
C ASP A 79 -17.92 13.82 7.05
N VAL A 80 -17.58 14.60 8.07
CA VAL A 80 -17.40 16.06 7.93
C VAL A 80 -15.96 16.36 7.53
N TYR A 81 -15.78 17.27 6.57
CA TYR A 81 -14.49 17.57 5.97
C TYR A 81 -13.80 18.75 6.67
N TYR A 82 -12.54 18.56 7.03
CA TYR A 82 -11.75 19.55 7.77
C TYR A 82 -10.36 19.73 7.16
N SER A 83 -9.81 20.92 7.32
CA SER A 83 -8.37 21.17 7.21
C SER A 83 -7.75 21.38 8.60
N PHE A 84 -6.43 21.21 8.67
CA PHE A 84 -5.66 21.47 9.88
C PHE A 84 -4.25 21.95 9.55
N SER A 85 -3.74 22.83 10.42
CA SER A 85 -2.39 23.41 10.29
C SER A 85 -1.29 22.52 10.85
N SER A 86 -1.60 21.68 11.84
CA SER A 86 -0.63 20.77 12.47
C SER A 86 -1.34 19.63 13.20
N ALA A 87 -0.85 18.40 13.10
CA ALA A 87 -1.29 17.25 13.88
C ALA A 87 -0.22 16.14 13.96
N ASP A 88 -0.31 15.31 15.00
CA ASP A 88 0.35 14.01 15.06
C ASP A 88 -0.52 12.95 14.37
N TYR A 89 0.04 12.28 13.37
CA TYR A 89 -0.68 11.31 12.54
C TYR A 89 -0.25 9.89 12.83
N LYS A 90 -1.22 8.98 12.88
CA LYS A 90 -0.95 7.55 12.88
C LYS A 90 -1.94 6.85 11.97
N ARG A 91 -1.41 6.02 11.07
CA ARG A 91 -2.18 5.10 10.25
C ARG A 91 -1.65 3.69 10.41
N THR A 92 -2.55 2.77 10.69
CA THR A 92 -2.30 1.33 10.59
C THR A 92 -3.21 0.76 9.52
N LYS A 93 -2.66 -0.02 8.60
CA LYS A 93 -3.41 -0.67 7.53
C LYS A 93 -2.95 -2.11 7.41
N TYR A 94 -3.86 -3.06 7.44
CA TYR A 94 -3.53 -4.47 7.25
C TYR A 94 -4.66 -5.20 6.52
N GLY A 95 -4.36 -6.36 5.97
CA GLY A 95 -5.35 -7.12 5.23
C GLY A 95 -4.76 -8.25 4.41
N LEU A 96 -5.59 -8.74 3.50
CA LEU A 96 -5.28 -9.87 2.63
C LEU A 96 -5.64 -9.50 1.20
N ASN A 97 -4.78 -9.85 0.25
CA ASN A 97 -5.02 -9.74 -1.18
C ASN A 97 -4.87 -11.12 -1.84
N ILE A 98 -5.68 -11.36 -2.86
CA ILE A 98 -5.43 -12.37 -3.88
C ILE A 98 -4.89 -11.65 -5.10
N ASN A 99 -3.70 -12.04 -5.53
CA ASN A 99 -3.00 -11.41 -6.63
C ASN A 99 -2.82 -12.39 -7.79
N TYR A 100 -2.78 -11.84 -9.00
CA TYR A 100 -2.30 -12.48 -10.19
C TYR A 100 -1.01 -11.79 -10.63
N SER A 101 0.01 -12.57 -10.98
CA SER A 101 1.29 -12.04 -11.46
C SER A 101 1.88 -12.89 -12.56
N ILE A 102 2.68 -12.23 -13.41
CA ILE A 102 3.33 -12.85 -14.56
C ILE A 102 4.83 -12.66 -14.39
N LEU A 103 5.61 -13.74 -14.32
CA LEU A 103 7.07 -13.66 -14.32
C LEU A 103 7.60 -13.63 -15.76
N LEU A 104 8.08 -12.48 -16.17
CA LEU A 104 8.80 -12.26 -17.41
C LEU A 104 10.30 -12.41 -17.13
N HIS A 105 10.83 -13.59 -17.42
CA HIS A 105 12.24 -13.92 -17.23
C HIS A 105 12.72 -14.89 -18.30
N LYS A 106 13.91 -14.63 -18.86
CA LYS A 106 14.62 -15.57 -19.73
C LYS A 106 15.57 -16.40 -18.86
N GLU A 107 15.60 -17.72 -19.02
CA GLU A 107 16.36 -18.65 -18.14
C GLU A 107 17.85 -18.29 -17.97
N SER A 108 18.47 -17.73 -19.01
CA SER A 108 19.86 -17.27 -19.04
C SER A 108 20.07 -15.81 -18.60
N SER A 109 19.01 -15.09 -18.24
CA SER A 109 19.07 -13.69 -17.85
C SER A 109 19.35 -13.56 -16.36
N TRP A 110 20.18 -12.57 -16.00
CA TRP A 110 20.38 -12.13 -14.61
C TRP A 110 19.20 -11.29 -14.11
N PHE A 111 18.32 -10.83 -15.00
CA PHE A 111 17.20 -9.95 -14.73
C PHE A 111 15.85 -10.60 -15.04
N GLY A 112 14.83 -10.25 -14.27
CA GLY A 112 13.44 -10.61 -14.46
C GLY A 112 12.51 -9.51 -13.99
N PHE A 113 11.28 -9.55 -14.50
CA PHE A 113 10.25 -8.57 -14.26
C PHE A 113 8.93 -9.25 -13.91
N MET A 114 8.21 -8.74 -12.91
CA MET A 114 6.96 -9.34 -12.46
C MET A 114 5.92 -8.26 -12.13
N PRO A 115 5.07 -7.87 -13.09
CA PRO A 115 3.89 -7.08 -12.78
C PRO A 115 2.89 -7.93 -12.00
N LYS A 116 2.18 -7.29 -11.08
CA LYS A 116 1.23 -7.90 -10.18
C LYS A 116 0.00 -7.00 -10.05
N ILE A 117 -1.18 -7.60 -10.13
CA ILE A 117 -2.46 -6.95 -9.87
C ILE A 117 -3.27 -7.84 -8.93
N GLY A 118 -4.05 -7.26 -8.04
CA GLY A 118 -4.88 -8.03 -7.14
C GLY A 118 -5.96 -7.23 -6.44
N PHE A 119 -6.81 -7.98 -5.76
CA PHE A 119 -7.94 -7.44 -5.00
C PHE A 119 -8.02 -8.16 -3.65
N GLY A 120 -8.65 -7.52 -2.69
CA GLY A 120 -8.69 -8.03 -1.34
C GLY A 120 -9.53 -7.19 -0.39
N ILE A 121 -9.27 -7.38 0.89
CA ILE A 121 -9.89 -6.64 1.99
C ILE A 121 -8.81 -5.96 2.81
N ARG A 122 -9.10 -4.76 3.32
CA ARG A 122 -8.23 -4.01 4.21
C ARG A 122 -8.98 -3.49 5.42
N GLN A 123 -8.39 -3.65 6.58
CA GLN A 123 -8.69 -2.83 7.74
C GLN A 123 -7.72 -1.64 7.76
N ARG A 124 -8.25 -0.44 7.94
CA ARG A 124 -7.45 0.77 8.12
C ARG A 124 -7.93 1.52 9.36
N ASN A 125 -7.00 1.89 10.23
CA ASN A 125 -7.24 2.76 11.36
C ASN A 125 -6.38 4.02 11.22
N ILE A 126 -7.01 5.19 11.21
CA ILE A 126 -6.35 6.50 11.14
C ILE A 126 -6.73 7.30 12.38
N SER A 127 -5.74 7.92 13.03
CA SER A 127 -5.95 8.84 14.14
C SER A 127 -5.10 10.10 13.97
N TYR A 128 -5.69 11.24 14.31
CA TYR A 128 -5.00 12.52 14.42
C TYR A 128 -5.02 12.96 15.90
N ASN A 129 -3.86 13.27 16.46
CA ASN A 129 -3.72 13.75 17.83
C ASN A 129 -3.07 15.14 17.84
N ASN A 130 -3.22 15.89 18.94
CA ASN A 130 -2.60 17.20 19.12
C ASN A 130 -2.90 18.19 17.97
N MET A 131 -4.09 18.09 17.37
CA MET A 131 -4.47 18.87 16.19
C MET A 131 -4.61 20.37 16.53
N ARG A 132 -4.13 21.24 15.63
CA ARG A 132 -4.23 22.70 15.74
C ARG A 132 -4.78 23.32 14.46
N GLY A 133 -5.53 24.40 14.62
CA GLY A 133 -6.13 25.15 13.51
C GLY A 133 -7.06 24.27 12.68
N ARG A 134 -7.96 23.53 13.34
CA ARG A 134 -8.98 22.71 12.67
C ARG A 134 -10.09 23.64 12.18
N GLU A 135 -10.35 23.62 10.89
CA GLU A 135 -11.39 24.43 10.25
C GLU A 135 -12.23 23.53 9.36
N GLU A 136 -13.55 23.71 9.40
CA GLU A 136 -14.47 23.00 8.51
C GLU A 136 -14.33 23.55 7.10
N GLU A 137 -14.27 22.67 6.11
CA GLU A 137 -14.17 23.05 4.70
C GLU A 137 -15.22 22.33 3.86
N ASP A 138 -15.56 22.91 2.72
CA ASP A 138 -16.36 22.22 1.72
C ASP A 138 -15.62 20.99 1.19
N ALA A 139 -16.27 19.84 1.23
CA ALA A 139 -15.74 18.61 0.65
C ALA A 139 -15.44 18.81 -0.85
N PRO A 140 -14.30 18.28 -1.35
CA PRO A 140 -13.97 18.37 -2.77
C PRO A 140 -15.08 17.75 -3.62
N ARG A 141 -15.52 18.46 -4.66
CA ARG A 141 -16.59 18.01 -5.58
C ARG A 141 -16.07 17.36 -6.85
N ASP A 142 -14.77 17.52 -7.12
CA ASP A 142 -14.09 17.02 -8.32
C ASP A 142 -13.01 16.02 -7.93
N GLY A 143 -13.11 14.79 -8.44
CA GLY A 143 -12.29 13.66 -7.98
C GLY A 143 -12.95 12.31 -8.26
N LEU A 144 -12.15 11.25 -8.21
CA LEU A 144 -12.65 9.89 -8.42
C LEU A 144 -13.34 9.40 -7.13
N PRO A 145 -14.47 8.66 -7.21
CA PRO A 145 -15.23 8.21 -6.03
C PRO A 145 -14.41 7.47 -4.96
N PHE A 146 -13.26 6.91 -5.35
CA PHE A 146 -12.35 6.17 -4.47
C PHE A 146 -11.28 7.03 -3.76
N ASP A 147 -11.10 8.29 -4.16
CA ASP A 147 -10.15 9.21 -3.53
C ASP A 147 -10.70 9.86 -2.26
N TYR A 148 -12.02 10.07 -2.20
CA TYR A 148 -12.68 10.91 -1.20
C TYR A 148 -12.60 10.43 0.26
N HIS A 149 -12.03 9.28 0.57
CA HIS A 149 -11.92 8.82 1.95
C HIS A 149 -10.56 8.19 2.24
N LEU A 150 -9.51 8.56 1.52
CA LEU A 150 -8.17 8.02 1.78
C LEU A 150 -7.65 8.39 3.18
N ASN A 151 -8.08 9.54 3.70
CA ASN A 151 -7.62 10.12 4.97
C ASN A 151 -8.68 10.15 6.07
N GLN A 152 -9.80 9.45 5.87
CA GLN A 152 -10.88 9.39 6.85
C GLN A 152 -10.40 8.84 8.20
N GLN A 153 -10.64 9.61 9.25
CA GLN A 153 -10.35 9.22 10.63
C GLN A 153 -11.18 8.00 11.03
N GLY A 154 -10.63 7.21 11.95
CA GLY A 154 -11.32 6.07 12.54
C GLY A 154 -11.01 4.76 11.83
N SER A 155 -11.83 3.76 12.12
CA SER A 155 -11.63 2.36 11.77
C SER A 155 -12.51 1.94 10.61
N ASN A 156 -11.90 1.54 9.49
CA ASN A 156 -12.58 1.32 8.22
C ASN A 156 -12.18 -0.02 7.59
N LEU A 157 -13.15 -0.94 7.45
CA LEU A 157 -13.02 -2.18 6.67
C LEU A 157 -13.53 -1.92 5.25
N ARG A 158 -12.67 -2.06 4.22
CA ARG A 158 -13.05 -1.81 2.82
C ARG A 158 -12.35 -2.77 1.86
N PHE A 159 -12.79 -2.79 0.61
CA PHE A 159 -12.07 -3.44 -0.47
C PHE A 159 -10.69 -2.81 -0.68
N ASN A 160 -9.72 -3.65 -1.04
CA ASN A 160 -8.37 -3.24 -1.39
C ASN A 160 -8.08 -3.62 -2.83
N PHE A 161 -7.53 -2.69 -3.59
CA PHE A 161 -6.95 -2.94 -4.90
C PHE A 161 -5.43 -2.82 -4.78
N ASN A 162 -4.70 -3.73 -5.42
CA ASN A 162 -3.25 -3.83 -5.34
C ASN A 162 -2.68 -3.81 -6.76
N VAL A 163 -1.72 -2.93 -7.01
CA VAL A 163 -0.92 -2.91 -8.23
C VAL A 163 0.53 -2.75 -7.80
N ASP A 164 1.38 -3.64 -8.29
CA ASP A 164 2.76 -3.74 -7.86
C ASP A 164 3.62 -4.29 -9.01
N MET A 165 4.92 -4.05 -8.92
CA MET A 165 5.89 -4.35 -9.94
C MET A 165 7.22 -4.74 -9.31
N LYS A 166 7.63 -6.00 -9.48
CA LYS A 166 8.87 -6.52 -8.91
C LYS A 166 9.96 -6.65 -9.97
N PHE A 167 11.14 -6.13 -9.66
CA PHE A 167 12.37 -6.40 -10.38
C PHE A 167 13.13 -7.53 -9.67
N ILE A 168 13.53 -8.55 -10.43
CA ILE A 168 14.14 -9.76 -9.90
C ILE A 168 15.55 -9.88 -10.46
N PHE A 169 16.51 -10.06 -9.57
CA PHE A 169 17.91 -10.28 -9.92
C PHE A 169 18.32 -11.70 -9.50
N LYS A 170 18.90 -12.44 -10.45
CA LYS A 170 19.42 -13.80 -10.26
C LYS A 170 20.94 -13.73 -10.29
N PHE A 171 21.56 -14.03 -9.15
CA PHE A 171 23.01 -14.15 -8.97
C PHE A 171 23.40 -15.63 -8.92
#